data_AF-A0A0S7WDP7-F1
#
_entry.id   AF-A0A0S7WDP7-F1
#
_cell.length_a   1.000
_cell.length_b   1.000
_cell.length_c   1.000
_cell.angle_alpha   90.00
_cell.angle_beta   90.00
_cell.angle_gamma   90.00
#
_symmetry.space_group_name_H-M   'P 1'
#
loop_
_entity.id
_entity.type
_entity.pdbx_description
1 polymer ?
#
loop_
_entity_poly.entity_id
_entity_poly.type
_entity_poly.pdbx_seq_one_letter_code
_entity_poly.pdbx_strand_id
1 'polypeptide(L)'
;MKDYEGRLEIYFAVTCAQDNLKGFARYLTMEALVKRLVPDRVEDFDVQKSDSLLNTVFRFKSLFDESVYKDDNARRLMSNYVAAYFYLGLAYKHQGNLDAAIATFEVADRFGHNRVLPVEYWLSYLYTEKGELAKAEKRLLQALSDDPSVPLSYMLGKIYLAQNRSEEARELFEQAIKLNAKEPSGYGGLLQLYDETGYAERVTALLDSLPEDPQLVSKLVYLLKTEDREDLAQLVLKRWVATHPRDTSASKLLKQ
;
A
#
# COMPACT_ATOMS: atom_id res chain seq x y z
N MET A 1 -30.09 12.10 1.45
CA MET A 1 -30.82 10.99 0.83
C MET A 1 -32.19 10.76 1.48
N LYS A 2 -32.82 11.77 2.10
CA LYS A 2 -34.08 11.57 2.86
C LYS A 2 -35.26 11.08 1.99
N ASP A 3 -35.21 11.34 0.68
CA ASP A 3 -36.31 11.05 -0.26
C ASP A 3 -35.93 9.98 -1.32
N TYR A 4 -34.73 9.40 -1.25
CA TYR A 4 -34.32 8.32 -2.15
C TYR A 4 -34.55 6.98 -1.47
N GLU A 5 -35.56 6.25 -1.91
CA GLU A 5 -35.93 4.95 -1.35
C GLU A 5 -35.25 3.76 -2.07
N GLY A 6 -34.26 4.00 -2.94
CA GLY A 6 -33.59 2.91 -3.67
C GLY A 6 -34.39 2.29 -4.81
N ARG A 7 -35.59 2.80 -5.14
CA ARG A 7 -36.47 2.24 -6.18
C ARG A 7 -35.92 2.36 -7.60
N LEU A 8 -35.11 3.38 -7.87
CA LEU A 8 -34.37 3.56 -9.12
C LEU A 8 -32.90 3.31 -8.83
N GLU A 9 -32.30 2.28 -9.42
CA GLU A 9 -30.88 2.02 -9.22
C GLU A 9 -30.04 3.07 -9.96
N ILE A 10 -29.23 3.82 -9.20
CA ILE A 10 -28.33 4.84 -9.75
C ILE A 10 -26.91 4.32 -9.63
N TYR A 11 -26.21 4.28 -10.77
CA TYR A 11 -24.83 3.84 -10.86
C TYR A 11 -23.95 4.98 -11.38
N PHE A 12 -22.78 5.14 -10.77
CA PHE A 12 -21.72 5.98 -11.28
C PHE A 12 -20.61 5.09 -11.81
N ALA A 13 -20.05 5.43 -12.97
CA ALA A 13 -18.82 4.79 -13.44
C ALA A 13 -17.69 5.02 -12.41
N VAL A 14 -16.79 4.06 -12.25
CA VAL A 14 -15.60 4.24 -11.38
C VAL A 14 -14.69 5.39 -11.82
N THR A 15 -14.79 5.78 -13.10
CA THR A 15 -14.08 6.92 -13.68
C THR A 15 -14.80 8.26 -13.48
N CYS A 16 -15.95 8.27 -12.80
CA CYS A 16 -16.67 9.50 -12.49
C CYS A 16 -15.77 10.42 -11.64
N ALA A 17 -15.66 11.70 -12.03
CA ALA A 17 -14.86 12.67 -11.30
C ALA A 17 -15.34 12.78 -9.84
N GLN A 18 -14.40 12.85 -8.89
CA GLN A 18 -14.75 12.87 -7.46
C GLN A 18 -15.64 14.05 -7.08
N ASP A 19 -15.52 15.17 -7.78
CA ASP A 19 -16.38 16.33 -7.60
C ASP A 19 -17.87 16.02 -7.86
N ASN A 20 -18.16 15.13 -8.81
CA ASN A 20 -19.52 14.68 -9.12
C ASN A 20 -20.05 13.66 -8.10
N LEU A 21 -19.17 13.09 -7.27
CA LEU A 21 -19.53 12.15 -6.20
C LEU A 21 -19.66 12.84 -4.83
N LYS A 22 -19.37 14.15 -4.76
CA LYS A 22 -19.50 14.95 -3.53
C LYS A 22 -20.93 14.90 -3.01
N GLY A 23 -21.06 14.67 -1.70
CA GLY A 23 -22.36 14.50 -1.02
C GLY A 23 -22.92 13.09 -1.06
N PHE A 24 -22.50 12.26 -2.01
CA PHE A 24 -22.90 10.85 -2.11
C PHE A 24 -21.89 9.87 -1.54
N ALA A 25 -20.64 10.28 -1.27
CA ALA A 25 -19.55 9.39 -0.88
C ALA A 25 -19.90 8.35 0.22
N ARG A 26 -20.72 8.71 1.21
CA ARG A 26 -21.15 7.82 2.31
C ARG A 26 -22.31 6.89 1.96
N TYR A 27 -22.82 6.99 0.75
CA TYR A 27 -23.98 6.29 0.20
C TYR A 27 -23.63 5.56 -1.10
N LEU A 28 -22.33 5.46 -1.42
CA LEU A 28 -21.85 4.77 -2.61
C LEU A 28 -21.18 3.48 -2.17
N THR A 29 -21.71 2.35 -2.61
CA THR A 29 -21.02 1.06 -2.50
C THR A 29 -20.38 0.71 -3.85
N MET A 30 -19.14 0.22 -3.80
CA MET A 30 -18.44 -0.27 -4.98
C MET A 30 -18.96 -1.66 -5.33
N GLU A 31 -19.38 -1.82 -6.59
CA GLU A 31 -19.83 -3.08 -7.18
C GLU A 31 -19.06 -3.29 -8.48
N ALA A 32 -17.88 -3.91 -8.38
CA ALA A 32 -16.96 -4.11 -9.50
C ALA A 32 -16.57 -2.79 -10.22
N LEU A 33 -17.07 -2.58 -11.46
CA LEU A 33 -16.71 -1.45 -12.33
C LEU A 33 -17.59 -0.21 -12.13
N VAL A 34 -18.50 -0.24 -11.15
CA VAL A 34 -19.44 0.86 -10.86
C VAL A 34 -19.56 1.14 -9.37
N LYS A 35 -19.97 2.35 -9.03
CA LYS A 35 -20.42 2.75 -7.69
C LYS A 35 -21.93 2.86 -7.70
N ARG A 36 -22.63 2.00 -6.95
CA ARG A 36 -24.08 2.07 -6.80
C ARG A 36 -24.45 2.97 -5.64
N LEU A 37 -25.44 3.84 -5.86
CA LEU A 37 -26.04 4.66 -4.82
C LEU A 37 -27.04 3.84 -4.00
N VAL A 38 -26.93 3.89 -2.68
CA VAL A 38 -27.78 3.18 -1.73
C VAL A 38 -28.45 4.15 -0.76
N PRO A 39 -29.71 3.90 -0.33
CA PRO A 39 -30.46 4.81 0.54
C PRO A 39 -29.76 5.03 1.89
N ASP A 40 -29.16 3.98 2.42
CA ASP A 40 -28.50 3.97 3.72
C ASP A 40 -27.00 4.23 3.60
N ARG A 41 -26.42 4.71 4.70
CA ARG A 41 -24.98 4.86 4.77
C ARG A 41 -24.33 3.49 4.73
N VAL A 42 -23.36 3.34 3.85
CA VAL A 42 -22.54 2.14 3.73
C VAL A 42 -21.10 2.51 3.99
N GLU A 43 -20.43 1.67 4.78
CA GLU A 43 -18.99 1.77 4.99
C GLU A 43 -18.23 0.94 3.96
N ASP A 44 -18.90 0.06 3.21
CA ASP A 44 -18.25 -1.10 2.61
C ASP A 44 -18.51 -1.38 1.12
N PHE A 45 -17.54 -2.14 0.61
CA PHE A 45 -17.48 -2.80 -0.68
C PHE A 45 -18.27 -4.12 -0.62
N ASP A 46 -19.20 -4.36 -1.55
CA ASP A 46 -19.93 -5.63 -1.60
C ASP A 46 -19.05 -6.69 -2.28
N VAL A 47 -18.37 -7.50 -1.46
CA VAL A 47 -17.40 -8.51 -1.93
C VAL A 47 -18.08 -9.58 -2.77
N GLN A 48 -19.16 -10.18 -2.27
CA GLN A 48 -19.83 -11.28 -2.97
C GLN A 48 -20.41 -10.81 -4.30
N LYS A 49 -21.05 -9.63 -4.32
CA LYS A 49 -21.61 -9.09 -5.56
C LYS A 49 -20.50 -8.67 -6.52
N SER A 50 -19.46 -8.00 -6.05
CA SER A 50 -18.34 -7.59 -6.91
C SER A 50 -17.60 -8.78 -7.50
N ASP A 51 -17.38 -9.84 -6.73
CA ASP A 51 -16.78 -11.08 -7.21
C ASP A 51 -17.65 -11.72 -8.30
N SER A 52 -18.94 -11.89 -8.04
CA SER A 52 -19.90 -12.40 -9.03
C SER A 52 -19.91 -11.56 -10.31
N LEU A 53 -19.94 -10.23 -10.17
CA LEU A 53 -19.92 -9.32 -11.30
C LEU A 53 -18.63 -9.45 -12.12
N LEU A 54 -17.45 -9.46 -11.50
CA LEU A 54 -16.17 -9.51 -12.22
C LEU A 54 -15.90 -10.89 -12.83
N ASN A 55 -16.17 -11.96 -12.08
CA ASN A 55 -15.76 -13.31 -12.46
C ASN A 55 -16.81 -14.05 -13.32
N THR A 56 -18.09 -13.63 -13.24
CA THR A 56 -19.20 -14.32 -13.93
C THR A 56 -19.88 -13.43 -14.97
N VAL A 57 -20.28 -12.21 -14.61
CA VAL A 57 -21.13 -11.36 -15.47
C VAL A 57 -20.30 -10.57 -16.48
N PHE A 58 -19.27 -9.87 -16.01
CA PHE A 58 -18.36 -9.04 -16.80
C PHE A 58 -17.17 -9.84 -17.35
N ARG A 59 -17.37 -11.15 -17.62
CA ARG A 59 -16.32 -12.02 -18.11
C ARG A 59 -16.18 -11.90 -19.63
N PHE A 60 -15.11 -11.25 -20.08
CA PHE A 60 -14.78 -11.13 -21.51
C PHE A 60 -13.66 -12.11 -21.88
N LYS A 61 -13.98 -13.10 -22.73
CA LYS A 61 -13.10 -14.23 -23.04
C LYS A 61 -11.79 -13.84 -23.72
N SER A 62 -11.79 -12.79 -24.53
CA SER A 62 -10.65 -12.38 -25.36
C SER A 62 -9.71 -11.37 -24.70
N LEU A 63 -9.96 -10.95 -23.45
CA LEU A 63 -9.13 -9.93 -22.80
C LEU A 63 -7.68 -10.38 -22.59
N PHE A 64 -7.44 -11.68 -22.43
CA PHE A 64 -6.10 -12.25 -22.26
C PHE A 64 -5.57 -12.96 -23.52
N ASP A 65 -6.31 -12.90 -24.63
CA ASP A 65 -5.87 -13.51 -25.89
C ASP A 65 -4.91 -12.54 -26.59
N GLU A 66 -3.64 -12.91 -26.68
CA GLU A 66 -2.59 -12.10 -27.32
C GLU A 66 -2.80 -11.97 -28.83
N SER A 67 -3.53 -12.90 -29.47
CA SER A 67 -3.84 -12.81 -30.91
C SER A 67 -4.87 -11.73 -31.22
N VAL A 68 -5.62 -11.28 -30.21
CA VAL A 68 -6.61 -10.23 -30.36
C VAL A 68 -5.93 -8.87 -30.20
N TYR A 69 -5.90 -8.11 -31.30
CA TYR A 69 -5.43 -6.73 -31.32
C TYR A 69 -6.26 -5.86 -30.37
N LYS A 70 -5.57 -5.13 -29.50
CA LYS A 70 -6.16 -4.19 -28.55
C LYS A 70 -5.57 -2.82 -28.83
N ASP A 71 -6.42 -1.90 -29.27
CA ASP A 71 -6.04 -0.51 -29.41
C ASP A 71 -5.84 0.15 -28.03
N ASP A 72 -5.39 1.41 -28.02
CA ASP A 72 -5.11 2.11 -26.78
C ASP A 72 -6.37 2.37 -25.93
N ASN A 73 -7.55 2.47 -26.57
CA ASN A 73 -8.82 2.61 -25.87
C ASN A 73 -9.17 1.33 -25.11
N ALA A 74 -9.03 0.16 -25.76
CA ALA A 74 -9.24 -1.14 -25.13
C ALA A 74 -8.26 -1.34 -23.96
N ARG A 75 -6.98 -1.01 -24.14
CA ARG A 75 -5.98 -1.06 -23.06
C ARG A 75 -6.33 -0.13 -21.90
N ARG A 76 -6.81 1.08 -22.18
CA ARG A 76 -7.27 2.02 -21.15
C ARG A 76 -8.53 1.53 -20.42
N LEU A 77 -9.43 0.83 -21.11
CA LEU A 77 -10.59 0.22 -20.44
C LEU A 77 -10.17 -1.00 -19.60
N MET A 78 -9.13 -1.73 -19.99
CA MET A 78 -8.56 -2.81 -19.19
C MET A 78 -7.96 -2.30 -17.86
N SER A 79 -7.48 -1.06 -17.78
CA SER A 79 -7.02 -0.51 -16.49
C SER A 79 -8.15 -0.32 -15.46
N ASN A 80 -9.41 -0.20 -15.90
CA ASN A 80 -10.56 -0.22 -14.98
C ASN A 80 -10.75 -1.60 -14.35
N TYR A 81 -10.39 -2.69 -15.05
CA TYR A 81 -10.36 -4.03 -14.47
C TYR A 81 -9.27 -4.14 -13.41
N VAL A 82 -8.07 -3.58 -13.65
CA VAL A 82 -7.01 -3.53 -12.63
C VAL A 82 -7.56 -2.89 -11.35
N ALA A 83 -8.24 -1.74 -11.46
CA ALA A 83 -8.83 -1.06 -10.31
C ALA A 83 -9.91 -1.91 -9.61
N ALA A 84 -10.83 -2.52 -10.36
CA ALA A 84 -11.90 -3.31 -9.77
C ALA A 84 -11.38 -4.56 -9.03
N TYR A 85 -10.46 -5.30 -9.65
CA TYR A 85 -9.80 -6.44 -9.01
C TYR A 85 -8.90 -6.00 -7.85
N PHE A 86 -8.23 -4.85 -7.94
CA PHE A 86 -7.44 -4.30 -6.83
C PHE A 86 -8.32 -4.05 -5.59
N TYR A 87 -9.46 -3.37 -5.75
CA TYR A 87 -10.36 -3.11 -4.62
C TYR A 87 -11.02 -4.39 -4.09
N LEU A 88 -11.36 -5.35 -4.95
CA LEU A 88 -11.84 -6.66 -4.51
C LEU A 88 -10.76 -7.41 -3.72
N GLY A 89 -9.50 -7.36 -4.15
CA GLY A 89 -8.36 -7.97 -3.46
C GLY A 89 -8.13 -7.36 -2.08
N LEU A 90 -8.19 -6.03 -1.96
CA LEU A 90 -8.16 -5.35 -0.66
C LEU A 90 -9.33 -5.78 0.24
N ALA A 91 -10.53 -5.89 -0.31
CA ALA A 91 -11.70 -6.31 0.46
C ALA A 91 -11.56 -7.75 0.97
N TYR A 92 -11.05 -8.68 0.15
CA TYR A 92 -10.72 -10.04 0.61
C TYR A 92 -9.65 -10.05 1.70
N LYS A 93 -8.60 -9.21 1.57
CA LYS A 93 -7.61 -9.03 2.64
C LYS A 93 -8.27 -8.57 3.94
N HIS A 94 -9.14 -7.56 3.89
CA HIS A 94 -9.83 -7.05 5.07
C HIS A 94 -10.71 -8.10 5.75
N GLN A 95 -11.25 -9.06 4.99
CA GLN A 95 -11.97 -10.21 5.51
C GLN A 95 -11.05 -11.34 6.03
N GLY A 96 -9.72 -11.18 5.93
CA GLY A 96 -8.73 -12.19 6.31
C GLY A 96 -8.59 -13.35 5.31
N ASN A 97 -9.25 -13.27 4.15
CA ASN A 97 -9.16 -14.30 3.12
C ASN A 97 -7.95 -14.05 2.21
N LEU A 98 -6.76 -14.38 2.72
CA LEU A 98 -5.49 -14.13 2.02
C LEU A 98 -5.40 -14.86 0.67
N ASP A 99 -5.91 -16.09 0.57
CA ASP A 99 -5.88 -16.85 -0.69
C ASP A 99 -6.73 -16.20 -1.78
N ALA A 100 -7.96 -15.77 -1.44
CA ALA A 100 -8.80 -15.04 -2.38
C ALA A 100 -8.20 -13.68 -2.74
N ALA A 101 -7.60 -12.99 -1.76
CA ALA A 101 -6.93 -11.71 -2.00
C ALA A 101 -5.78 -11.88 -3.01
N ILE A 102 -4.87 -12.84 -2.78
CA ILE A 102 -3.74 -13.14 -3.67
C ILE A 102 -4.25 -13.48 -5.06
N ALA A 103 -5.17 -14.43 -5.19
CA ALA A 103 -5.71 -14.84 -6.48
C ALA A 103 -6.35 -13.64 -7.22
N THR A 104 -7.04 -12.75 -6.51
CA THR A 104 -7.68 -11.56 -7.09
C THR A 104 -6.64 -10.54 -7.55
N PHE A 105 -5.59 -10.29 -6.77
CA PHE A 105 -4.50 -9.39 -7.16
C PHE A 105 -3.68 -9.95 -8.34
N GLU A 106 -3.47 -11.27 -8.41
CA GLU A 106 -2.85 -11.90 -9.59
C GLU A 106 -3.68 -11.70 -10.85
N VAL A 107 -5.01 -11.74 -10.73
CA VAL A 107 -5.89 -11.39 -11.85
C VAL A 107 -5.74 -9.91 -12.22
N ALA A 108 -5.63 -9.00 -11.25
CA ALA A 108 -5.38 -7.59 -11.49
C ALA A 108 -4.07 -7.36 -12.26
N ASP A 109 -2.99 -8.06 -11.87
CA ASP A 109 -1.67 -7.99 -12.50
C ASP A 109 -1.72 -8.43 -13.98
N ARG A 110 -2.49 -9.46 -14.32
CA ARG A 110 -2.64 -9.93 -15.71
C ARG A 110 -3.27 -8.89 -16.64
N PHE A 111 -4.02 -7.92 -16.13
CA PHE A 111 -4.55 -6.82 -16.95
C PHE A 111 -3.49 -5.76 -17.30
N GLY A 112 -2.28 -5.90 -16.75
CA GLY A 112 -1.13 -5.06 -17.04
C GLY A 112 -0.84 -4.03 -15.95
N HIS A 113 0.34 -3.43 -16.06
CA HIS A 113 0.83 -2.46 -15.10
C HIS A 113 -0.03 -1.20 -15.08
N ASN A 114 -0.59 -0.89 -13.92
CA ASN A 114 -1.21 0.41 -13.63
C ASN A 114 -0.30 1.19 -12.71
N ARG A 115 0.36 2.24 -13.22
CA ARG A 115 1.29 3.08 -12.44
C ARG A 115 0.67 3.71 -11.19
N VAL A 116 -0.65 3.82 -11.13
CA VAL A 116 -1.36 4.43 -10.01
C VAL A 116 -1.60 3.44 -8.87
N LEU A 117 -1.80 2.16 -9.19
CA LEU A 117 -2.20 1.14 -8.21
C LEU A 117 -1.02 0.21 -7.92
N PRO A 118 -0.54 0.15 -6.66
CA PRO A 118 0.66 -0.60 -6.31
C PRO A 118 0.37 -2.09 -6.13
N VAL A 119 -0.07 -2.77 -7.20
CA VAL A 119 -0.44 -4.20 -7.19
C VAL A 119 0.71 -5.08 -6.67
N GLU A 120 1.93 -4.82 -7.14
CA GLU A 120 3.13 -5.57 -6.74
C GLU A 120 3.43 -5.48 -5.25
N TYR A 121 3.25 -4.30 -4.67
CA TYR A 121 3.39 -4.09 -3.23
C TYR A 121 2.41 -4.98 -2.47
N TRP A 122 1.13 -4.96 -2.86
CA TRP A 122 0.10 -5.74 -2.16
C TRP A 122 0.26 -7.25 -2.34
N LEU A 123 0.60 -7.73 -3.53
CA LEU A 123 0.92 -9.14 -3.74
C LEU A 123 2.08 -9.59 -2.87
N SER A 124 3.17 -8.81 -2.86
CA SER A 124 4.35 -9.12 -2.07
C SER A 124 4.05 -9.09 -0.57
N TYR A 125 3.20 -8.16 -0.13
CA TYR A 125 2.72 -8.08 1.25
C TYR A 125 1.91 -9.31 1.64
N LEU A 126 0.93 -9.69 0.82
CA LEU A 126 0.09 -10.85 1.09
C LEU A 126 0.89 -12.17 1.08
N TYR A 127 1.84 -12.29 0.15
CA TYR A 127 2.77 -13.43 0.14
C TYR A 127 3.63 -13.47 1.40
N THR A 128 4.07 -12.31 1.90
CA THR A 128 4.81 -12.21 3.17
C THR A 128 3.94 -12.60 4.36
N GLU A 129 2.70 -12.11 4.44
CA GLU A 129 1.73 -12.50 5.49
C GLU A 129 1.46 -14.00 5.50
N LYS A 130 1.45 -14.64 4.32
CA LYS A 130 1.28 -16.09 4.18
C LYS A 130 2.55 -16.90 4.45
N GLY A 131 3.69 -16.25 4.69
CA GLY A 131 4.99 -16.89 4.87
C GLY A 131 5.64 -17.39 3.58
N GLU A 132 5.09 -17.05 2.40
CA GLU A 132 5.62 -17.41 1.08
C GLU A 132 6.72 -16.43 0.62
N LEU A 133 7.74 -16.24 1.48
CA LEU A 133 8.78 -15.20 1.31
C LEU A 133 9.51 -15.26 -0.05
N ALA A 134 9.77 -16.46 -0.58
CA ALA A 134 10.44 -16.61 -1.86
C ALA A 134 9.61 -16.07 -3.05
N LYS A 135 8.28 -16.18 -2.97
CA LYS A 135 7.40 -15.59 -3.99
C LYS A 135 7.36 -14.07 -3.86
N ALA A 136 7.25 -13.55 -2.64
CA ALA A 136 7.28 -12.12 -2.37
C ALA A 136 8.60 -11.48 -2.88
N GLU A 137 9.73 -12.10 -2.56
CA GLU A 137 11.07 -11.67 -3.01
C GLU A 137 11.15 -11.61 -4.54
N LYS A 138 10.76 -12.68 -5.23
CA LYS A 138 10.80 -12.73 -6.70
C LYS A 138 9.97 -11.60 -7.32
N ARG A 139 8.78 -11.33 -6.78
CA ARG A 139 7.89 -10.28 -7.27
C ARG A 139 8.48 -8.89 -7.05
N LEU A 140 9.00 -8.62 -5.85
CA LEU A 140 9.64 -7.34 -5.52
C LEU A 140 10.89 -7.08 -6.37
N LEU A 141 11.72 -8.10 -6.62
CA LEU A 141 12.90 -7.97 -7.47
C LEU A 141 12.53 -7.59 -8.91
N GLN A 142 11.49 -8.23 -9.47
CA GLN A 142 10.97 -7.86 -10.77
C GLN A 142 10.45 -6.42 -10.78
N ALA A 143 9.60 -6.08 -9.81
CA ALA A 143 9.01 -4.75 -9.71
C ALA A 143 10.06 -3.63 -9.52
N LEU A 144 11.10 -3.88 -8.72
CA LEU A 144 12.22 -2.95 -8.51
C LEU A 144 13.10 -2.80 -9.75
N SER A 145 13.23 -3.85 -10.57
CA SER A 145 13.95 -3.77 -11.84
C SER A 145 13.20 -2.90 -12.86
N ASP A 146 11.87 -2.90 -12.81
CA ASP A 146 11.02 -2.13 -13.71
C ASP A 146 10.88 -0.66 -13.26
N ASP A 147 10.62 -0.43 -11.97
CA ASP A 147 10.47 0.91 -11.37
C ASP A 147 11.00 0.93 -9.92
N PRO A 148 12.25 1.38 -9.70
CA PRO A 148 12.81 1.55 -8.37
C PRO A 148 11.97 2.51 -7.52
N SER A 149 11.45 2.05 -6.39
CA SER A 149 10.64 2.87 -5.50
C SER A 149 10.91 2.61 -4.02
N VAL A 150 10.62 3.62 -3.19
CA VAL A 150 10.78 3.55 -1.74
C VAL A 150 9.96 2.41 -1.13
N PRO A 151 8.65 2.24 -1.43
CA PRO A 151 7.85 1.19 -0.80
C PRO A 151 8.34 -0.22 -1.15
N LEU A 152 8.77 -0.46 -2.39
CA LEU A 152 9.27 -1.76 -2.82
C LEU A 152 10.63 -2.08 -2.19
N SER A 153 11.54 -1.10 -2.14
CA SER A 153 12.86 -1.27 -1.50
C SER A 153 12.70 -1.57 0.00
N TYR A 154 11.81 -0.85 0.68
CA TYR A 154 11.49 -1.08 2.08
C TYR A 154 10.93 -2.49 2.34
N MET A 155 9.97 -2.91 1.52
CA MET A 155 9.35 -4.24 1.63
C MET A 155 10.37 -5.37 1.44
N LEU A 156 11.22 -5.26 0.41
CA LEU A 156 12.24 -6.27 0.15
C LEU A 156 13.29 -6.29 1.26
N GLY A 157 13.68 -5.11 1.77
CA GLY A 157 14.57 -5.00 2.92
C GLY A 157 14.03 -5.69 4.17
N LYS A 158 12.73 -5.56 4.45
CA LYS A 158 12.07 -6.29 5.55
C LYS A 158 12.09 -7.81 5.35
N ILE A 159 11.86 -8.29 4.13
CA ILE A 159 11.95 -9.73 3.82
C ILE A 159 13.37 -10.23 4.03
N TYR A 160 14.38 -9.50 3.57
CA TYR A 160 15.78 -9.86 3.76
C TYR A 160 16.18 -9.85 5.24
N LEU A 161 15.70 -8.88 6.01
CA LEU A 161 15.91 -8.86 7.46
C LEU A 161 15.30 -10.11 8.13
N ALA A 162 14.07 -10.47 7.78
CA ALA A 162 13.41 -11.70 8.27
C ALA A 162 14.15 -13.00 7.85
N GLN A 163 14.90 -12.95 6.74
CA GLN A 163 15.75 -14.04 6.25
C GLN A 163 17.18 -14.01 6.83
N ASN A 164 17.49 -13.11 7.78
CA ASN A 164 18.85 -12.86 8.31
C ASN A 164 19.88 -12.39 7.26
N ARG A 165 19.41 -11.80 6.15
CA ARG A 165 20.24 -11.21 5.08
C ARG A 165 20.46 -9.72 5.37
N SER A 166 21.09 -9.43 6.50
CA SER A 166 21.18 -8.06 7.04
C SER A 166 21.91 -7.11 6.10
N GLU A 167 22.97 -7.54 5.42
CA GLU A 167 23.72 -6.63 4.55
C GLU A 167 22.90 -6.20 3.32
N GLU A 168 22.18 -7.13 2.70
CA GLU A 168 21.29 -6.85 1.57
C GLU A 168 20.09 -6.00 2.01
N ALA A 169 19.56 -6.25 3.21
CA ALA A 169 18.52 -5.39 3.79
C ALA A 169 19.02 -3.95 4.00
N ARG A 170 20.24 -3.78 4.51
CA ARG A 170 20.88 -2.47 4.70
C ARG A 170 20.98 -1.72 3.37
N GLU A 171 21.48 -2.37 2.32
CA GLU A 171 21.60 -1.76 0.99
C GLU A 171 20.25 -1.26 0.45
N LEU A 172 19.18 -2.03 0.63
CA LEU A 172 17.83 -1.66 0.20
C LEU A 172 17.25 -0.49 1.00
N PHE A 173 17.48 -0.45 2.32
CA PHE A 173 17.04 0.68 3.13
C PHE A 173 17.83 1.96 2.80
N GLU A 174 19.13 1.84 2.54
CA GLU A 174 19.94 2.96 2.04
C GLU A 174 19.49 3.43 0.65
N GLN A 175 19.12 2.50 -0.23
CA GLN A 175 18.53 2.84 -1.53
C GLN A 175 17.20 3.58 -1.36
N ALA A 176 16.35 3.16 -0.42
CA ALA A 176 15.09 3.85 -0.12
C ALA A 176 15.34 5.31 0.31
N ILE A 177 16.36 5.56 1.15
CA ILE A 177 16.77 6.93 1.54
C ILE A 177 17.27 7.72 0.31
N LYS A 178 18.09 7.10 -0.56
CA LYS A 178 18.59 7.75 -1.78
C LYS A 178 17.47 8.10 -2.76
N LEU A 179 16.46 7.24 -2.89
CA LEU A 179 15.30 7.49 -3.74
C LEU A 179 14.46 8.66 -3.22
N ASN A 180 14.25 8.74 -1.91
CA ASN A 180 13.58 9.90 -1.30
C ASN A 180 13.94 10.06 0.18
N ALA A 181 14.82 11.02 0.48
CA ALA A 181 15.26 11.32 1.85
C ALA A 181 14.16 11.94 2.74
N LYS A 182 12.99 12.29 2.19
CA LYS A 182 11.83 12.80 2.96
C LYS A 182 10.84 11.71 3.36
N GLU A 183 11.08 10.47 2.95
CA GLU A 183 10.24 9.32 3.32
C GLU A 183 10.86 8.54 4.48
N PRO A 184 10.04 8.14 5.48
CA PRO A 184 10.54 7.55 6.72
C PRO A 184 11.01 6.10 6.57
N SER A 185 10.53 5.38 5.55
CA SER A 185 10.68 3.92 5.46
C SER A 185 12.14 3.46 5.47
N GLY A 186 13.03 4.13 4.74
CA GLY A 186 14.44 3.77 4.73
C GLY A 186 15.12 3.97 6.11
N TYR A 187 14.81 5.07 6.80
CA TYR A 187 15.33 5.31 8.15
C TYR A 187 14.76 4.31 9.17
N GLY A 188 13.47 4.01 9.09
CA GLY A 188 12.81 3.01 9.95
C GLY A 188 13.42 1.62 9.80
N GLY A 189 13.63 1.19 8.55
CA GLY A 189 14.27 -0.10 8.26
C GLY A 189 15.70 -0.19 8.78
N LEU A 190 16.51 0.86 8.62
CA LEU A 190 17.87 0.89 9.19
C LEU A 190 17.86 0.90 10.71
N LEU A 191 16.96 1.65 11.36
CA LEU A 191 16.82 1.65 12.81
C LEU A 191 16.48 0.25 13.34
N GLN A 192 15.49 -0.40 12.73
CA GLN A 192 15.10 -1.77 13.08
C GLN A 192 16.29 -2.73 12.91
N LEU A 193 16.97 -2.67 11.76
CA LEU A 193 18.11 -3.53 11.47
C LEU A 193 19.24 -3.34 12.47
N TYR A 194 19.63 -2.10 12.78
CA TYR A 194 20.72 -1.82 13.71
C TYR A 194 20.38 -2.17 15.15
N ASP A 195 19.11 -2.05 15.53
CA ASP A 195 18.64 -2.47 16.83
C ASP A 195 18.67 -4.00 16.98
N GLU A 196 18.13 -4.75 16.01
CA GLU A 196 18.08 -6.22 16.03
C GLU A 196 19.48 -6.88 15.97
N THR A 197 20.43 -6.20 15.33
CA THR A 197 21.83 -6.66 15.22
C THR A 197 22.73 -6.16 16.36
N GLY A 198 22.21 -5.34 17.28
CA GLY A 198 22.96 -4.84 18.44
C GLY A 198 23.97 -3.73 18.15
N TYR A 199 23.86 -3.04 17.01
CA TYR A 199 24.76 -1.93 16.63
C TYR A 199 24.28 -0.58 17.18
N ALA A 200 24.30 -0.40 18.51
CA ALA A 200 23.85 0.82 19.18
C ALA A 200 24.55 2.11 18.69
N GLU A 201 25.83 2.01 18.31
CA GLU A 201 26.58 3.14 17.72
C GLU A 201 25.98 3.56 16.37
N ARG A 202 25.54 2.61 15.54
CA ARG A 202 24.91 2.89 14.24
C ARG A 202 23.52 3.49 14.40
N VAL A 203 22.75 3.06 15.40
CA VAL A 203 21.48 3.70 15.76
C VAL A 203 21.73 5.17 16.09
N THR A 204 22.69 5.46 16.97
CA THR A 204 23.00 6.84 17.38
C THR A 204 23.47 7.69 16.20
N ALA A 205 24.40 7.16 15.39
CA ALA A 205 24.89 7.85 14.21
C ALA A 205 23.79 8.13 13.19
N LEU A 206 22.86 7.19 12.99
CA LEU A 206 21.72 7.37 12.09
C LEU A 206 20.82 8.50 12.58
N LEU A 207 20.48 8.51 13.88
CA LEU A 207 19.64 9.56 14.48
C LEU A 207 20.28 10.95 14.38
N ASP A 208 21.60 11.03 14.53
CA ASP A 208 22.37 12.28 14.39
C ASP A 208 22.47 12.78 12.94
N SER A 209 22.30 11.86 11.98
CA SER A 209 22.34 12.15 10.55
C SER A 209 20.97 12.37 9.91
N LEU A 210 19.88 12.34 10.71
CA LEU A 210 18.54 12.58 10.19
C LEU A 210 18.46 13.97 9.53
N PRO A 211 17.79 14.10 8.37
CA PRO A 211 17.51 15.39 7.78
C PRO A 211 16.82 16.34 8.77
N GLU A 212 17.16 17.63 8.67
CA GLU A 212 16.57 18.74 9.42
C GLU A 212 15.11 19.01 9.00
N ASP A 213 14.25 18.01 9.21
CA ASP A 213 12.85 17.98 8.79
C ASP A 213 11.95 17.39 9.90
N PRO A 214 11.29 18.23 10.72
CA PRO A 214 10.32 17.80 11.74
C PRO A 214 9.19 16.91 11.21
N GLN A 215 8.82 17.07 9.93
CA GLN A 215 7.75 16.27 9.33
C GLN A 215 8.22 14.84 9.06
N LEU A 216 9.48 14.66 8.62
CA LEU A 216 10.09 13.34 8.49
C LEU A 216 10.12 12.62 9.83
N VAL A 217 10.53 13.31 10.90
CA VAL A 217 10.58 12.75 12.25
C VAL A 217 9.20 12.31 12.73
N SER A 218 8.19 13.16 12.53
CA SER A 218 6.80 12.82 12.88
C SER A 218 6.29 11.60 12.11
N LYS A 219 6.60 11.50 10.81
CA LYS A 219 6.25 10.33 9.99
C LYS A 219 7.02 9.07 10.41
N LEU A 220 8.29 9.19 10.75
CA LEU A 220 9.14 8.07 11.21
C LEU A 220 8.66 7.52 12.54
N VAL A 221 8.34 8.40 13.50
CA VAL A 221 7.74 8.03 14.78
C VAL A 221 6.41 7.31 14.55
N TYR A 222 5.55 7.86 13.69
CA TYR A 222 4.28 7.21 13.36
C TYR A 222 4.49 5.81 12.76
N LEU A 223 5.40 5.66 11.80
CA LEU A 223 5.75 4.36 11.20
C LEU A 223 6.19 3.35 12.26
N LEU A 224 7.15 3.71 13.12
CA LEU A 224 7.66 2.83 14.17
C LEU A 224 6.56 2.41 15.15
N LYS A 225 5.65 3.32 15.52
CA LYS A 225 4.49 2.98 16.36
C LYS A 225 3.54 1.99 15.68
N THR A 226 3.30 2.13 14.37
CA THR A 226 2.45 1.19 13.63
C THR A 226 3.08 -0.19 13.44
N GLU A 227 4.40 -0.30 13.61
CA GLU A 227 5.14 -1.56 13.58
C GLU A 227 5.46 -2.09 14.99
N ASP A 228 4.75 -1.60 16.02
CA ASP A 228 4.93 -1.99 17.43
C ASP A 228 6.34 -1.74 17.99
N ARG A 229 7.08 -0.79 17.39
CA ARG A 229 8.43 -0.34 17.81
C ARG A 229 8.39 0.98 18.60
N GLU A 230 7.59 0.99 19.68
CA GLU A 230 7.46 2.18 20.54
C GLU A 230 8.79 2.54 21.23
N ASP A 231 9.65 1.56 21.48
CA ASP A 231 11.01 1.72 21.99
C ASP A 231 11.85 2.62 21.08
N LEU A 232 11.90 2.30 19.78
CA LEU A 232 12.62 3.10 18.78
C LEU A 232 11.95 4.45 18.54
N ALA A 233 10.61 4.49 18.54
CA ALA A 233 9.86 5.74 18.39
C ALA A 233 10.22 6.74 19.50
N GLN A 234 10.28 6.28 20.76
CA GLN A 234 10.71 7.11 21.89
C GLN A 234 12.17 7.51 21.79
N LEU A 235 13.05 6.61 21.31
CA LEU A 235 14.46 6.91 21.13
C LEU A 235 14.68 8.04 20.10
N VAL A 236 14.00 7.96 18.96
CA VAL A 236 13.98 9.00 17.92
C VAL A 236 13.53 10.34 18.52
N LEU A 237 12.40 10.36 19.22
CA LEU A 237 11.85 11.59 19.81
C LEU A 237 12.79 12.20 20.86
N LYS A 238 13.34 11.39 21.77
CA LYS A 238 14.26 11.86 22.81
C LYS A 238 15.51 12.49 22.19
N ARG A 239 16.09 11.84 21.17
CA ARG A 239 17.29 12.35 20.49
C ARG A 239 17.00 13.63 19.71
N TRP A 240 15.87 13.67 19.00
CA TRP A 240 15.44 14.85 18.25
C TRP A 240 15.17 16.05 19.15
N VAL A 241 14.41 15.89 20.23
CA VAL A 241 14.11 17.00 21.16
C VAL A 241 15.38 17.53 21.85
N ALA A 242 16.34 16.66 22.15
CA ALA A 242 17.62 17.07 22.75
C ALA A 242 18.46 17.96 21.82
N THR A 243 18.40 17.70 20.51
CA THR A 243 19.13 18.47 19.48
C THR A 243 18.32 19.64 18.92
N HIS A 244 16.98 19.56 18.98
CA HIS A 244 16.02 20.52 18.44
C HIS A 244 14.98 20.97 19.49
N PRO A 245 15.41 21.62 20.60
CA PRO A 245 14.51 21.96 21.72
C PRO A 245 13.40 22.96 21.36
N ARG A 246 13.48 23.60 20.18
CA ARG A 246 12.45 24.53 19.67
C ARG A 246 11.35 23.83 18.88
N ASP A 247 11.51 22.55 18.53
CA ASP A 247 10.46 21.78 17.88
C ASP A 247 9.41 21.33 18.92
N THR A 248 8.37 22.15 19.04
CA THR A 248 7.25 21.89 19.96
C THR A 248 6.38 20.71 19.52
N SER A 249 6.43 20.29 18.25
CA SER A 249 5.64 19.16 17.73
C SER A 249 6.19 17.84 18.25
N ALA A 250 7.51 17.62 18.09
CA ALA A 250 8.18 16.46 18.66
C ALA A 250 8.07 16.41 20.20
N SER A 251 8.17 17.57 20.86
CA SER A 251 8.01 17.68 22.32
C SER A 251 6.62 17.28 22.81
N LYS A 252 5.56 17.46 21.99
CA LYS A 252 4.20 17.02 22.31
C LYS A 252 4.06 15.52 22.12
N LEU A 253 4.59 14.98 21.02
CA LEU A 253 4.56 13.53 20.72
C LEU A 253 5.28 12.72 21.81
N LEU A 254 6.36 13.24 22.39
CA LEU A 254 7.10 12.56 23.47
C LEU A 254 6.33 12.46 24.79
N LYS A 255 5.31 13.29 25.00
CA LYS A 255 4.50 13.31 26.24
C LYS A 255 3.25 12.43 26.16
N GLN A 256 2.92 11.91 24.98
CA GLN A 256 1.78 11.04 24.72
C GLN A 256 2.21 9.58 24.79
#